data_AF-A0A2A5QW86-F1
#
_entry.id   AF-A0A2A5QW86-F1
#
_cell.length_a   1.000
_cell.length_b   1.000
_cell.length_c   1.000
_cell.angle_alpha   90.00
_cell.angle_beta   90.00
_cell.angle_gamma   90.00
#
_symmetry.space_group_name_H-M   'P 1'
#
loop_
_entity.id
_entity.type
_entity.pdbx_description
1 polymer ?
#
loop_
_entity_poly.entity_id
_entity_poly.type
_entity_poly.pdbx_seq_one_letter_code
_entity_poly.pdbx_strand_id
1 'polypeptide(L)'
;MRPRRDDESFVDVIDVLLRDGAILRADVIVSVADIPLLGIKLTAAIAGMETMNEYGIFEEWDTTRRLAGISRRQNDDREQNGEFDELTELGIGSTHDGVEESDESEN
;
A
#
# COMPACT_ATOMS: atom_id res chain seq x y z
N MET A 1 -3.42 -39.70 -11.65
CA MET A 1 -4.45 -38.65 -11.87
C MET A 1 -3.71 -37.40 -12.31
N ARG A 2 -3.98 -36.85 -13.50
CA ARG A 2 -3.41 -35.54 -13.87
C ARG A 2 -4.39 -34.47 -13.38
N PRO A 3 -3.96 -33.44 -12.64
CA PRO A 3 -4.84 -32.35 -12.28
C PRO A 3 -5.31 -31.68 -13.58
N ARG A 4 -6.62 -31.65 -13.82
CA ARG A 4 -7.19 -30.77 -14.84
C ARG A 4 -7.26 -29.38 -14.23
N ARG A 5 -6.75 -28.39 -14.96
CA ARG A 5 -6.93 -26.98 -14.62
C ARG A 5 -8.29 -26.56 -15.15
N ASP A 6 -9.31 -26.85 -14.36
CA ASP A 6 -10.62 -26.24 -14.52
C ASP A 6 -10.57 -24.94 -13.71
N ASP A 7 -10.79 -23.79 -14.34
CA ASP A 7 -10.56 -22.47 -13.71
C ASP A 7 -11.41 -22.29 -12.43
N GLU A 8 -12.62 -22.87 -12.39
CA GLU A 8 -13.47 -22.88 -11.18
C GLU A 8 -12.77 -23.54 -9.99
N SER A 9 -12.09 -24.67 -10.21
CA SER A 9 -11.40 -25.41 -9.13
C SER A 9 -10.22 -24.63 -8.55
N PHE A 10 -9.62 -23.72 -9.32
CA PHE A 10 -8.52 -22.91 -8.81
C PHE A 10 -9.02 -21.78 -7.92
N VAL A 11 -10.12 -21.14 -8.31
CA VAL A 11 -10.75 -20.10 -7.50
C VAL A 11 -11.15 -20.68 -6.15
N ASP A 12 -11.77 -21.86 -6.12
CA ASP A 12 -12.14 -22.55 -4.89
C ASP A 12 -10.93 -22.81 -3.98
N VAL A 13 -9.79 -23.20 -4.56
CA VAL A 13 -8.55 -23.40 -3.80
C VAL A 13 -8.02 -22.09 -3.26
N ILE A 14 -8.04 -21.01 -4.03
CA ILE A 14 -7.63 -19.69 -3.55
C ILE A 14 -8.53 -19.22 -2.40
N ASP A 15 -9.84 -19.41 -2.50
CA ASP A 15 -10.79 -19.05 -1.44
C ASP A 15 -10.47 -19.77 -0.12
N VAL A 16 -10.19 -21.08 -0.19
CA VAL A 16 -9.78 -21.85 1.00
C VAL A 16 -8.44 -21.37 1.55
N LEU A 17 -7.45 -21.11 0.69
CA LEU A 17 -6.14 -20.62 1.12
C LEU A 17 -6.24 -19.25 1.80
N LEU A 18 -7.09 -18.36 1.29
CA LEU A 18 -7.28 -17.04 1.88
C LEU A 18 -8.06 -17.12 3.19
N ARG A 19 -9.03 -18.03 3.32
CA ARG A 19 -9.82 -18.16 4.54
C ARG A 19 -9.09 -18.90 5.66
N ASP A 20 -8.55 -20.07 5.36
CA ASP A 20 -8.03 -21.00 6.38
C ASP A 20 -6.48 -20.91 6.49
N GLY A 21 -5.81 -20.36 5.48
CA GLY A 21 -4.36 -20.20 5.46
C GLY A 21 -3.57 -21.47 5.12
N ALA A 22 -2.34 -21.29 4.64
CA ALA A 22 -1.40 -22.38 4.39
C ALA A 22 0.07 -21.94 4.51
N ILE A 23 0.95 -22.91 4.81
CA ILE A 23 2.41 -22.72 4.76
C ILE A 23 2.96 -23.33 3.46
N LEU A 24 3.40 -22.48 2.55
CA LEU A 24 4.08 -22.86 1.32
C LEU A 24 5.58 -23.00 1.58
N ARG A 25 6.14 -24.19 1.30
CA ARG A 25 7.58 -24.43 1.26
C ARG A 25 7.98 -24.71 -0.18
N ALA A 26 8.88 -23.92 -0.70
CA ALA A 26 9.34 -24.03 -2.08
C ALA A 26 10.85 -23.83 -2.15
N ASP A 27 11.46 -24.38 -3.19
CA ASP A 27 12.85 -24.18 -3.53
C ASP A 27 12.95 -23.52 -4.91
N VAL A 28 13.83 -22.54 -5.02
CA VAL A 28 14.13 -21.83 -6.26
C VAL A 28 15.60 -22.03 -6.58
N ILE A 29 15.88 -22.47 -7.80
CA ILE A 29 17.26 -22.62 -8.29
C ILE A 29 17.48 -21.56 -9.37
N VAL A 30 18.47 -20.70 -9.14
CA VAL A 30 18.92 -19.72 -10.12
C VAL A 30 20.15 -20.28 -10.84
N SER A 31 20.03 -20.40 -12.15
CA SER A 31 21.08 -20.96 -13.02
C SER A 31 21.58 -19.91 -14.00
N VAL A 32 22.86 -20.01 -14.38
CA VAL A 32 23.49 -19.18 -15.41
C VAL A 32 24.19 -20.10 -16.38
N ALA A 33 23.90 -19.96 -17.67
CA ALA A 33 24.43 -20.84 -18.73
C ALA A 33 24.25 -22.34 -18.38
N ASP A 34 23.06 -22.72 -17.93
CA ASP A 34 22.68 -24.08 -17.51
C ASP A 34 23.45 -24.64 -16.29
N ILE A 35 24.22 -23.80 -15.60
CA ILE A 35 24.91 -24.17 -14.35
C ILE A 35 24.10 -23.64 -13.15
N PRO A 36 23.65 -24.50 -12.22
CA PRO A 36 22.94 -24.06 -11.02
C PRO A 36 23.91 -23.41 -10.04
N LEU A 37 23.74 -22.11 -9.78
CA LEU A 37 24.66 -21.33 -8.93
C LEU A 37 24.09 -21.04 -7.54
N LEU A 38 22.78 -20.83 -7.45
CA LEU A 38 22.14 -20.41 -6.21
C LEU A 38 20.86 -21.21 -5.98
N GLY A 39 20.82 -21.92 -4.85
CA GLY A 39 19.59 -22.52 -4.31
C GLY A 39 19.01 -21.65 -3.20
N ILE A 40 17.75 -21.26 -3.34
CA ILE A 40 17.00 -20.46 -2.36
C ILE A 40 15.88 -21.33 -1.80
N LYS A 41 15.82 -21.46 -0.47
CA LYS A 41 14.70 -22.10 0.22
C LYS A 41 13.72 -21.03 0.67
N LEU A 42 12.50 -21.10 0.15
CA LEU A 42 11.41 -20.20 0.47
C LEU A 42 10.43 -20.87 1.43
N THR A 43 9.99 -20.13 2.43
CA THR A 43 8.86 -20.49 3.29
C THR A 43 7.97 -19.27 3.41
N ALA A 44 6.71 -19.42 3.00
CA ALA A 44 5.73 -18.35 3.02
C ALA A 44 4.46 -18.83 3.72
N ALA A 45 3.90 -17.99 4.59
CA ALA A 45 2.53 -18.13 5.03
C ALA A 45 1.63 -17.38 4.03
N ILE A 46 0.60 -18.04 3.53
CA ILE A 46 -0.37 -17.47 2.60
C ILE A 46 -1.72 -17.57 3.29
N ALA A 47 -2.35 -16.42 3.54
CA ALA A 47 -3.73 -16.31 3.98
C ALA A 47 -4.26 -14.92 3.64
N GLY A 48 -5.55 -14.68 3.87
CA GLY A 48 -6.14 -13.35 3.81
C GLY A 48 -5.55 -12.45 4.88
N MET A 49 -5.61 -11.13 4.67
CA MET A 49 -5.09 -10.13 5.61
C MET A 49 -5.71 -10.25 7.00
N GLU A 50 -7.03 -10.47 7.05
CA GLU A 50 -7.78 -10.70 8.28
C GLU A 50 -7.28 -11.95 9.01
N THR A 51 -7.24 -13.10 8.33
CA THR A 51 -6.72 -14.36 8.85
C THR A 51 -5.26 -14.25 9.33
N MET A 52 -4.38 -13.56 8.58
CA MET A 52 -2.98 -13.38 8.99
C MET A 52 -2.85 -12.53 10.26
N ASN A 53 -3.76 -11.58 10.47
CA ASN A 53 -3.82 -10.80 11.70
C ASN A 53 -4.38 -11.63 12.86
N GLU A 54 -5.43 -12.42 12.63
CA GLU A 54 -5.96 -13.37 13.63
C GLU A 54 -4.91 -14.38 14.09
N TYR A 55 -4.01 -14.82 13.20
CA TYR A 55 -2.88 -15.69 13.53
C TYR A 55 -1.66 -14.96 14.10
N GLY A 56 -1.71 -13.63 14.26
CA GLY A 56 -0.61 -12.82 14.81
C GLY A 56 0.62 -12.73 13.90
N ILE A 57 0.53 -13.17 12.64
CA ILE A 57 1.66 -13.19 11.69
C ILE A 57 1.94 -11.78 11.13
N PHE A 58 0.91 -10.92 11.12
CA PHE A 58 0.96 -9.62 10.45
C PHE A 58 0.88 -8.39 11.36
N GLU A 59 0.72 -8.54 12.67
CA GLU A 59 0.54 -7.40 13.60
C GLU A 59 1.70 -6.39 13.55
N GLU A 60 2.94 -6.88 13.51
CA GLU A 60 4.16 -6.04 13.49
C GLU A 60 4.38 -5.39 12.10
N TRP A 61 4.04 -6.12 11.03
CA TRP A 61 4.15 -5.63 9.65
C TRP A 61 3.06 -4.61 9.30
N ASP A 62 1.83 -4.82 9.78
CA ASP A 62 0.71 -3.88 9.63
C ASP A 62 0.99 -2.56 10.36
N THR A 63 1.52 -2.63 11.59
CA THR A 63 1.94 -1.45 12.36
C THR A 63 2.99 -0.63 11.60
N THR A 64 4.02 -1.29 11.06
CA THR A 64 5.08 -0.64 10.29
C THR A 64 4.55 0.01 9.01
N ARG A 65 3.61 -0.64 8.31
CA ARG A 65 3.00 -0.07 7.09
C ARG A 65 2.04 1.07 7.36
N ARG A 66 1.26 1.03 8.45
CA ARG A 66 0.39 2.16 8.86
C ARG A 66 1.23 3.39 9.20
N LEU A 67 2.34 3.20 9.91
CA LEU A 67 3.27 4.30 10.21
C LEU A 67 3.85 4.91 8.92
N ALA A 68 4.27 4.07 7.96
CA ALA A 68 4.76 4.55 6.67
C ALA A 68 3.70 5.34 5.86
N GLY A 69 2.42 4.96 5.95
CA GLY A 69 1.32 5.69 5.34
C GLY A 69 1.04 7.06 5.97
N ILE A 70 1.17 7.16 7.30
CA ILE A 70 1.02 8.42 8.04
C ILE A 70 2.17 9.38 7.75
N SER A 71 3.41 8.88 7.66
CA SER A 71 4.58 9.70 7.33
C SER A 71 4.52 10.28 5.91
N ARG A 72 3.83 9.63 4.98
CA ARG A 72 3.65 10.16 3.61
C ARG A 72 2.79 11.43 3.60
N ARG A 73 1.72 11.48 4.41
CA ARG A 73 0.88 12.69 4.55
C ARG A 73 1.67 13.86 5.15
N GLN A 74 2.52 13.58 6.14
CA GLN A 74 3.35 14.61 6.77
C GLN A 74 4.43 15.21 5.86
N ASN A 75 4.82 14.54 4.78
CA ASN A 75 5.76 15.08 3.81
C ASN A 75 5.06 15.95 2.77
N ASP A 76 3.88 15.54 2.28
CA ASP A 76 3.05 16.35 1.36
C ASP A 76 2.57 17.66 2.01
N ASP A 77 2.33 17.66 3.33
CA ASP A 77 1.96 18.87 4.09
C ASP A 77 3.16 19.82 4.34
N ARG A 78 4.39 19.30 4.36
CA ARG A 78 5.61 20.10 4.52
C ARG A 78 6.07 20.73 3.21
N GLU A 79 5.94 20.04 2.09
CA GLU A 79 6.30 20.58 0.78
C GLU A 79 5.39 21.75 0.39
N GLN A 80 4.08 21.67 0.69
CA GLN A 80 3.19 22.81 0.49
C GLN A 80 3.52 23.99 1.41
N ASN A 81 3.73 23.77 2.71
CA ASN A 81 4.03 24.89 3.63
C ASN A 81 5.44 25.49 3.46
N GLY A 82 6.42 24.73 2.93
CA GLY A 82 7.76 25.27 2.64
C GLY A 82 7.78 26.19 1.42
N GLU A 83 6.93 25.93 0.42
CA GLU A 83 6.80 26.77 -0.77
C GLU A 83 6.08 28.10 -0.46
N PHE A 84 5.17 28.09 0.53
CA PHE A 84 4.54 29.32 1.04
C PHE A 84 5.51 30.19 1.87
N ASP A 85 6.41 29.59 2.66
CA ASP A 85 7.33 30.33 3.54
C ASP A 85 8.36 31.15 2.73
N GLU A 86 8.87 30.57 1.63
CA GLU A 86 9.81 31.23 0.70
C GLU A 86 9.16 32.41 -0.04
N LEU A 87 7.86 32.32 -0.38
CA LEU A 87 7.11 33.42 -0.99
C LEU A 87 6.81 34.56 0.00
N THR A 88 6.59 34.25 1.28
CA THR A 88 6.43 35.27 2.32
C THR A 88 7.75 35.97 2.69
N GLU A 89 8.89 35.28 2.64
CA GLU A 89 10.21 35.88 2.94
C GLU A 89 10.67 36.86 1.85
N LEU A 90 10.22 36.68 0.61
CA LEU A 90 10.49 37.59 -0.52
C LEU A 90 9.63 38.87 -0.52
N GLY A 91 8.79 39.07 0.50
CA GLY A 91 8.02 40.32 0.68
C GLY A 91 6.96 40.55 -0.40
N ILE A 92 6.51 39.50 -1.10
CA ILE A 92 5.42 39.60 -2.08
C ILE A 92 4.10 39.35 -1.35
N GLY A 93 3.63 40.39 -0.64
CA GLY A 93 2.25 40.43 -0.18
C GLY A 93 1.32 40.63 -1.38
N SER A 94 0.43 39.68 -1.64
CA SER A 94 -0.75 39.97 -2.48
C SER A 94 -1.89 40.38 -1.56
N THR A 95 -2.12 41.69 -1.55
CA THR A 95 -3.32 42.32 -1.05
C THR A 95 -4.49 42.09 -2.02
N HIS A 96 -5.61 41.61 -1.46
CA HIS A 96 -6.99 42.03 -1.73
C HIS A 96 -7.64 41.78 -3.10
N ASP A 97 -8.75 41.03 -3.08
CA ASP A 97 -9.99 41.31 -3.83
C ASP A 97 -11.10 40.49 -3.10
N GLY A 98 -12.18 41.05 -2.55
CA GLY A 98 -13.14 41.93 -3.20
C GLY A 98 -14.42 41.11 -3.42
N VAL A 99 -15.26 40.96 -2.40
CA VAL A 99 -16.64 40.46 -2.57
C VAL A 99 -17.59 41.59 -2.19
N GLU A 100 -17.89 42.44 -3.17
CA GLU A 100 -19.14 43.20 -3.21
C GLU A 100 -20.09 42.44 -4.12
N GLU A 101 -21.22 41.98 -3.58
CA GLU A 101 -22.39 41.64 -4.37
C GLU A 101 -23.56 42.47 -3.80
N SER A 102 -23.82 43.57 -4.50
CA SER A 102 -24.99 44.43 -4.39
C SER A 102 -26.17 43.76 -5.09
N ASP A 103 -27.35 43.77 -4.49
CA ASP A 103 -28.52 44.54 -4.98
C ASP A 103 -29.78 44.14 -4.20
N GLU A 104 -30.40 45.11 -3.51
CA GLU A 104 -31.68 45.75 -3.89
C GLU A 104 -32.91 44.85 -3.66
N SER A 105 -34.06 45.26 -3.16
CA SER A 105 -34.57 46.43 -2.46
C SER A 105 -36.00 46.03 -2.06
N GLU A 106 -36.47 46.39 -0.86
CA GLU A 106 -37.90 46.42 -0.53
C GLU A 106 -38.23 47.82 0.00
N ASN A 107 -38.74 48.68 -0.89
CA ASN A 107 -40.04 49.37 -0.75
C ASN A 107 -40.23 50.44 -1.84
#